data_AF-I3YI71-F1
#
_entry.id   AF-I3YI71-F1
#
_cell.length_a   1.000
_cell.length_b   1.000
_cell.length_c   1.000
_cell.angle_alpha   90.00
_cell.angle_beta   90.00
_cell.angle_gamma   90.00
#
_symmetry.space_group_name_H-M   'P 1'
#
loop_
_entity.id
_entity.type
_entity.pdbx_description
1 polymer ?
#
loop_
_entity_poly.entity_id
_entity_poly.type
_entity_poly.pdbx_seq_one_letter_code
_entity_poly.pdbx_strand_id
1 'polypeptide(L)'
;MMKNYILILVVGLIMLGCGNRQVRQIEQVGEDSTELTIKTYYDTIHFKFKWRDADSIPYLFGKPSKDKIAEYQRRFDSLHRTERYGFYDRIGYFRDIPHITAVNDFATLWFTNKTTPYQDDLDMILWRINEYYPLNSSTTETENFQRFSEQIDSLLSYSLGSQWDANIQAWLATKLHECKVEIYNNRLLDCNNEFKDILIAEHCAWKEYEEALHDICDKLVVGKHGGSGAPLAYGEFFIESYEQRLISLLDYYFTLGDSNYQPTERHRVIPDKMVHRAYSDFFDVINSGYEEYSVEEKQCALKNDMRFWDKWMAERRKVSAQLPMPLKKVYDNCTNNLKRRKLIQIKSRYWGYGICSSFELDCILKKDCSDEELFSYDYQTRYDALLIK
;
A
#
# COMPACT_ATOMS: atom_id res chain seq x y z
N MET A 1 -32.76 -19.65 23.40
CA MET A 1 -32.13 -19.39 24.70
C MET A 1 -31.24 -18.16 24.52
N MET A 2 -31.74 -16.97 24.88
CA MET A 2 -31.12 -15.66 24.63
C MET A 2 -30.16 -15.26 25.75
N LYS A 3 -29.06 -14.58 25.41
CA LYS A 3 -28.32 -13.74 26.37
C LYS A 3 -27.87 -12.42 25.71
N ASN A 4 -28.43 -11.35 26.26
CA ASN A 4 -27.86 -10.04 26.59
C ASN A 4 -27.02 -9.26 25.57
N TYR A 5 -27.64 -8.21 25.01
CA TYR A 5 -26.97 -6.95 24.70
C TYR A 5 -27.72 -5.82 25.42
N ILE A 6 -27.07 -5.21 26.41
CA ILE A 6 -27.54 -3.98 27.05
C ILE A 6 -26.85 -2.81 26.37
N LEU A 7 -27.70 -2.04 25.68
CA LEU A 7 -27.49 -0.68 25.25
C LEU A 7 -27.50 0.24 26.50
N ILE A 8 -26.49 1.08 26.71
CA ILE A 8 -26.64 2.30 27.53
C ILE A 8 -26.05 3.48 26.77
N LEU A 9 -26.87 4.53 26.74
CA LEU A 9 -26.81 5.78 26.00
C LEU A 9 -26.64 6.91 27.05
N VAL A 10 -26.07 8.05 26.65
CA VAL A 10 -26.03 9.36 27.35
C VAL A 10 -24.97 9.46 28.47
N VAL A 11 -24.03 10.41 28.49
CA VAL A 11 -24.20 11.87 28.63
C VAL A 11 -23.11 12.64 27.88
N GLY A 12 -23.54 13.53 26.97
CA GLY A 12 -22.76 14.69 26.57
C GLY A 12 -22.80 15.75 27.68
N LEU A 13 -21.62 16.28 28.02
CA LEU A 13 -21.50 17.53 28.76
C LEU A 13 -20.56 18.46 27.99
N ILE A 14 -21.20 19.46 27.41
CA ILE A 14 -20.63 20.73 26.98
C ILE A 14 -19.79 21.28 28.14
N MET A 15 -18.50 21.50 27.91
CA MET A 15 -17.68 22.40 28.72
C MET A 15 -17.22 23.56 27.82
N LEU A 16 -18.15 24.49 27.59
CA LEU A 16 -17.79 25.90 27.49
C LEU A 16 -17.26 26.31 28.86
N GLY A 17 -15.94 26.33 28.99
CA GLY A 17 -15.25 26.75 30.20
C GLY A 17 -13.90 27.35 29.83
N CYS A 18 -13.84 28.68 29.76
CA CYS A 18 -12.59 29.40 29.96
C CYS A 18 -12.01 29.01 31.33
N GLY A 19 -10.80 28.44 31.37
CA GLY A 19 -10.09 28.16 32.61
C GLY A 19 -9.07 27.03 32.50
N ASN A 20 -7.78 27.41 32.44
CA ASN A 20 -6.59 26.57 32.63
C ASN A 20 -6.52 25.25 31.84
N ARG A 21 -6.05 25.36 30.59
CA ARG A 21 -5.51 24.22 29.84
C ARG A 21 -4.29 23.67 30.58
N GLN A 22 -4.44 22.47 31.14
CA GLN A 22 -3.36 21.72 31.76
C GLN A 22 -2.29 21.43 30.71
N VAL A 23 -1.09 21.98 30.94
CA VAL A 23 0.15 21.40 30.44
C VAL A 23 0.14 19.94 30.85
N ARG A 24 -0.14 19.02 29.92
CA ARG A 24 0.09 17.59 30.16
C ARG A 24 1.60 17.40 30.18
N GLN A 25 2.16 17.56 31.36
CA GLN A 25 3.56 17.30 31.63
C GLN A 25 3.78 15.79 31.49
N ILE A 26 4.33 15.39 30.34
CA ILE A 26 4.76 14.01 30.08
C ILE A 26 5.98 13.74 30.97
N GLU A 27 5.96 12.59 31.65
CA GLU A 27 6.91 12.16 32.69
C GLU A 27 8.38 12.44 32.34
N GLN A 28 9.17 12.83 33.36
CA GLN A 28 10.62 12.94 33.27
C GLN A 28 11.23 11.55 33.01
N VAL A 29 11.77 11.36 31.81
CA VAL A 29 12.70 10.26 31.52
C VAL A 29 13.99 10.83 30.91
N GLY A 30 15.13 10.52 31.55
CA GLY A 30 16.52 10.52 31.06
C GLY A 30 17.12 11.80 30.47
N GLU A 31 18.40 12.07 30.76
CA GLU A 31 19.17 13.18 30.14
C GLU A 31 19.33 13.02 28.61
N ASP A 32 19.12 11.83 28.04
CA ASP A 32 19.33 11.54 26.60
C ASP A 32 18.07 11.65 25.72
N SER A 33 17.00 12.30 26.18
CA SER A 33 15.78 12.48 25.37
C SER A 33 15.86 13.74 24.49
N THR A 34 15.47 13.64 23.23
CA THR A 34 15.20 14.80 22.37
C THR A 34 13.91 15.46 22.82
N GLU A 35 13.99 16.69 23.31
CA GLU A 35 12.80 17.51 23.56
C GLU A 35 12.29 18.07 22.23
N LEU A 36 11.08 17.66 21.85
CA LEU A 36 10.38 18.19 20.70
C LEU A 36 9.37 19.22 21.21
N THR A 37 9.65 20.48 20.89
CA THR A 37 8.73 21.60 21.13
C THR A 37 8.05 21.93 19.81
N ILE A 38 6.75 21.70 19.73
CA ILE A 38 5.97 21.98 18.52
C ILE A 38 4.93 23.05 18.84
N LYS A 39 4.92 24.10 18.01
CA LYS A 39 3.87 25.10 18.02
C LYS A 39 2.73 24.62 17.13
N THR A 40 1.58 24.39 17.75
CA THR A 40 0.33 24.15 17.03
C THR A 40 -0.44 25.47 16.91
N TYR A 41 -1.49 25.50 16.08
CA TYR A 41 -2.35 26.68 15.92
C TYR A 41 -3.01 27.13 17.24
N TYR A 42 -3.13 26.23 18.22
CA TYR A 42 -3.86 26.48 19.47
C TYR A 42 -3.02 26.35 20.75
N ASP A 43 -1.84 25.71 20.69
CA ASP A 43 -1.03 25.39 21.87
C ASP A 43 0.45 25.11 21.52
N THR A 44 1.33 25.19 22.52
CA THR A 44 2.70 24.66 22.40
C THR A 44 2.77 23.32 23.11
N ILE A 45 3.03 22.26 22.35
CA ILE A 45 3.11 20.91 22.87
C ILE A 45 4.58 20.57 23.06
N HIS A 46 4.92 20.16 24.28
CA HIS A 46 6.23 19.65 24.64
C HIS A 46 6.10 18.16 24.90
N PHE A 47 6.82 17.34 24.13
CA PHE A 47 7.01 15.95 24.50
C PHE A 47 8.45 15.54 24.27
N LYS A 48 8.90 14.61 25.10
CA LYS A 48 10.25 14.06 25.04
C LYS A 48 10.20 12.75 24.30
N PHE A 49 11.03 12.64 23.27
CA PHE A 49 11.23 11.41 22.51
C PHE A 49 12.64 10.89 22.78
N LYS A 50 12.77 9.59 22.96
CA LYS A 50 14.06 8.93 23.12
C LYS A 50 14.10 7.73 22.17
N TRP A 51 15.10 7.72 21.29
CA TRP A 51 15.41 6.56 20.47
C TRP A 51 15.68 5.34 21.36
N ARG A 52 15.18 4.15 20.98
CA ARG A 52 15.56 2.91 21.64
C ARG A 52 17.06 2.66 21.50
N ASP A 53 17.62 1.94 22.47
CA ASP A 53 18.97 1.41 22.35
C ASP A 53 19.04 0.49 21.11
N ALA A 54 19.92 0.81 20.17
CA ALA A 54 20.16 0.04 18.95
C ALA A 54 20.53 -1.43 19.23
N ASP A 55 21.12 -1.71 20.39
CA ASP A 55 21.47 -3.05 20.84
C ASP A 55 20.26 -3.83 21.40
N SER A 56 19.15 -3.14 21.70
CA SER A 56 17.89 -3.72 22.17
C SER A 56 16.86 -4.01 21.06
N ILE A 57 17.06 -3.50 19.84
CA ILE A 57 16.11 -3.67 18.73
C ILE A 57 16.36 -5.01 18.03
N PRO A 58 15.38 -5.94 17.99
CA PRO A 58 15.42 -7.07 17.09
C PRO A 58 15.15 -6.59 15.66
N TYR A 59 16.08 -6.88 14.74
CA TYR A 59 15.93 -6.51 13.33
C TYR A 59 15.44 -7.72 12.53
N LEU A 60 14.28 -7.58 11.87
CA LEU A 60 13.71 -8.67 11.07
C LEU A 60 14.60 -9.11 9.91
N PHE A 61 15.34 -8.18 9.28
CA PHE A 61 16.12 -8.45 8.05
C PHE A 61 17.59 -8.01 8.17
N GLY A 62 18.19 -8.27 9.33
CA GLY A 62 19.59 -7.95 9.60
C GLY A 62 19.78 -6.58 10.24
N LYS A 63 20.81 -6.49 11.10
CA LYS A 63 21.09 -5.29 11.90
C LYS A 63 22.01 -4.33 11.14
N PRO A 64 21.61 -3.06 10.92
CA PRO A 64 22.51 -2.05 10.39
C PRO A 64 23.70 -1.79 11.31
N SER A 65 24.81 -1.30 10.75
CA SER A 65 25.97 -0.92 11.57
C SER A 65 25.64 0.26 12.50
N LYS A 66 26.39 0.40 13.61
CA LYS A 66 26.18 1.52 14.56
C LYS A 66 26.29 2.88 13.87
N ASP A 67 27.23 3.04 12.94
CA ASP A 67 27.40 4.27 12.16
C ASP A 67 26.20 4.57 11.27
N LYS A 68 25.61 3.53 10.65
CA LYS A 68 24.39 3.66 9.84
C LYS A 68 23.19 4.05 10.68
N ILE A 69 23.02 3.44 11.86
CA ILE A 69 21.94 3.80 12.78
C ILE A 69 22.07 5.27 13.22
N ALA A 70 23.28 5.72 13.58
CA ALA A 70 23.51 7.11 13.95
C ALA A 70 23.29 8.09 12.77
N GLU A 71 23.57 7.66 11.54
CA GLU A 71 23.21 8.41 10.32
C GLU A 71 21.69 8.51 10.14
N TYR A 72 20.97 7.40 10.27
CA TYR A 72 19.52 7.34 10.13
C TYR A 72 18.78 8.18 11.18
N GLN A 73 19.19 8.07 12.45
CA GLN A 73 18.67 8.92 13.53
C GLN A 73 18.84 10.41 13.21
N ARG A 74 20.03 10.85 12.80
CA ARG A 74 20.29 12.25 12.42
C ARG A 74 19.40 12.72 11.27
N ARG A 75 19.10 11.84 10.29
CA ARG A 75 18.22 12.18 9.17
C ARG A 75 16.78 12.37 9.65
N PHE A 76 16.22 11.49 10.46
CA PHE A 76 14.87 11.68 11.03
C PHE A 76 14.80 12.87 12.01
N ASP A 77 15.81 13.06 12.85
CA ASP A 77 15.86 14.24 13.73
C ASP A 77 15.88 15.57 12.93
N SER A 78 16.45 15.55 11.71
CA SER A 78 16.40 16.70 10.80
C SER A 78 14.99 16.96 10.23
N LEU A 79 14.19 15.90 10.08
CA LEU A 79 12.81 15.93 9.60
C LEU A 79 11.84 16.48 10.65
N HIS A 80 12.05 16.17 11.93
CA HIS A 80 11.22 16.65 13.05
C HIS A 80 11.10 18.17 13.15
N ARG A 81 11.99 18.92 12.48
CA ARG A 81 11.99 20.39 12.45
C ARG A 81 10.97 20.99 11.47
N THR A 82 10.23 20.16 10.75
CA THR A 82 9.25 20.60 9.75
C THR A 82 7.81 20.44 10.28
N GLU A 83 7.15 21.55 10.62
CA GLU A 83 5.80 21.56 11.21
C GLU A 83 4.67 21.16 10.24
N ARG A 84 4.99 20.91 8.96
CA ARG A 84 4.03 20.96 7.84
C ARG A 84 2.98 19.84 7.85
N TYR A 85 3.27 18.69 8.46
CA TYR A 85 2.36 17.53 8.56
C TYR A 85 2.14 17.08 10.01
N GLY A 86 2.49 17.96 10.96
CA GLY A 86 2.52 17.63 12.38
C GLY A 86 1.18 17.11 12.91
N PHE A 87 1.11 15.82 13.23
CA PHE A 87 -0.02 15.19 13.91
C PHE A 87 -0.10 15.53 15.40
N TYR A 88 0.76 16.42 15.88
CA TYR A 88 1.08 16.60 17.29
C TYR A 88 -0.05 17.19 18.12
N ASP A 89 -1.00 17.91 17.51
CA ASP A 89 -2.24 18.34 18.16
C ASP A 89 -3.25 17.19 18.39
N ARG A 90 -2.99 16.01 17.80
CA ARG A 90 -3.84 14.81 17.81
C ARG A 90 -3.23 13.65 18.57
N ILE A 91 -2.37 13.90 19.57
CA ILE A 91 -1.72 12.83 20.38
C ILE A 91 -2.71 11.75 20.85
N GLY A 92 -3.94 12.13 21.23
CA GLY A 92 -4.96 11.18 21.68
C GLY A 92 -5.48 10.21 20.63
N TYR A 93 -5.13 10.38 19.35
CA TYR A 93 -5.51 9.47 18.26
C TYR A 93 -4.51 8.32 18.09
N PHE A 94 -3.31 8.49 18.64
CA PHE A 94 -2.22 7.54 18.56
C PHE A 94 -2.12 6.76 19.87
N ARG A 95 -1.53 5.57 19.77
CA ARG A 95 -1.38 4.66 20.91
C ARG A 95 -0.43 5.21 21.97
N ASP A 96 0.68 5.80 21.54
CA ASP A 96 1.78 6.25 22.39
C ASP A 96 2.68 7.26 21.63
N ILE A 97 3.64 7.86 22.34
CA ILE A 97 4.59 8.84 21.76
C ILE A 97 5.44 8.23 20.63
N PRO A 98 6.03 7.03 20.78
CA PRO A 98 6.74 6.37 19.67
C PRO A 98 5.88 6.22 18.40
N HIS A 99 4.58 5.91 18.55
CA HIS A 99 3.68 5.77 17.43
C HIS A 99 3.45 7.08 16.66
N ILE A 100 3.07 8.16 17.34
CA ILE A 100 2.88 9.44 16.66
C ILE A 100 4.18 9.95 16.04
N THR A 101 5.32 9.76 16.70
CA THR A 101 6.63 10.15 16.15
C THR A 101 6.94 9.37 14.88
N ALA A 102 6.73 8.05 14.87
CA ALA A 102 6.96 7.24 13.67
C ALA A 102 6.03 7.60 12.50
N VAL A 103 4.74 7.83 12.76
CA VAL A 103 3.81 8.28 11.71
C VAL A 103 4.22 9.64 11.16
N ASN A 104 4.59 10.57 12.04
CA ASN A 104 5.06 11.88 11.61
C ASN A 104 6.38 11.79 10.83
N ASP A 105 7.30 10.91 11.23
CA ASP A 105 8.55 10.66 10.51
C ASP A 105 8.30 10.28 9.06
N PHE A 106 7.40 9.33 8.81
CA PHE A 106 7.06 8.88 7.46
C PHE A 106 6.25 9.91 6.67
N ALA A 107 5.29 10.57 7.32
CA ALA A 107 4.52 11.63 6.67
C ALA A 107 5.44 12.78 6.23
N THR A 108 6.39 13.14 7.09
CA THR A 108 7.39 14.14 6.77
C THR A 108 8.33 13.65 5.68
N LEU A 109 8.87 12.44 5.78
CA LEU A 109 9.80 11.85 4.81
C LEU A 109 9.26 11.94 3.38
N TRP A 110 8.00 11.55 3.19
CA TRP A 110 7.41 11.43 1.85
C TRP A 110 6.60 12.63 1.38
N PHE A 111 6.09 13.49 2.28
CA PHE A 111 5.15 14.55 1.88
C PHE A 111 5.62 15.98 2.19
N THR A 112 6.69 16.21 2.96
CA THR A 112 7.07 17.60 3.32
C THR A 112 7.58 18.47 2.20
N ASN A 113 8.35 17.94 1.24
CA ASN A 113 8.93 18.69 0.13
C ASN A 113 9.01 17.86 -1.14
N LYS A 114 9.18 18.51 -2.30
CA LYS A 114 9.20 17.84 -3.62
C LYS A 114 10.36 16.86 -3.84
N THR A 115 11.33 16.76 -2.92
CA THR A 115 12.42 15.75 -2.94
C THR A 115 13.14 15.72 -1.60
N THR A 116 12.75 14.83 -0.69
CA THR A 116 13.61 14.49 0.45
C THR A 116 14.72 13.55 -0.07
N PRO A 117 16.02 13.85 0.14
CA PRO A 117 17.12 13.16 -0.57
C PRO A 117 17.29 11.68 -0.21
N TYR A 118 16.56 11.18 0.78
CA TYR A 118 16.63 9.81 1.28
C TYR A 118 15.23 9.15 1.38
N GLN A 119 14.26 9.65 0.62
CA GLN A 119 12.90 9.09 0.58
C GLN A 119 12.84 7.64 0.05
N ASP A 120 13.88 7.22 -0.69
CA ASP A 120 14.02 5.90 -1.30
C ASP A 120 15.08 5.02 -0.57
N ASP A 121 15.58 5.46 0.60
CA ASP A 121 16.52 4.68 1.42
C ASP A 121 15.77 3.58 2.18
N LEU A 122 15.60 2.42 1.54
CA LEU A 122 14.80 1.29 2.05
C LEU A 122 15.36 0.72 3.35
N ASP A 123 16.68 0.69 3.54
CA ASP A 123 17.32 0.21 4.77
C ASP A 123 16.99 1.14 5.95
N MET A 124 16.99 2.46 5.70
CA MET A 124 16.59 3.45 6.70
C MET A 124 15.09 3.33 7.04
N ILE A 125 14.22 3.16 6.05
CA ILE A 125 12.77 2.98 6.23
C ILE A 125 12.51 1.72 7.05
N LEU A 126 13.12 0.61 6.68
CA LEU A 126 12.99 -0.66 7.40
C LEU A 126 13.53 -0.55 8.83
N TRP A 127 14.67 0.12 9.03
CA TRP A 127 15.21 0.39 10.36
C TRP A 127 14.19 1.17 11.21
N ARG A 128 13.57 2.22 10.65
CA ARG A 128 12.62 3.07 11.37
C ARG A 128 11.37 2.29 11.80
N ILE A 129 10.86 1.40 10.94
CA ILE A 129 9.73 0.51 11.26
C ILE A 129 10.09 -0.44 12.41
N ASN A 130 11.26 -1.07 12.37
CA ASN A 130 11.76 -1.95 13.44
C ASN A 130 11.99 -1.21 14.77
N GLU A 131 12.48 0.02 14.72
CA GLU A 131 12.71 0.86 15.91
C GLU A 131 11.39 1.17 16.63
N TYR A 132 10.36 1.51 15.86
CA TYR A 132 9.04 1.86 16.36
C TYR A 132 8.33 0.65 17.01
N TYR A 133 8.20 -0.44 16.25
CA TYR A 133 7.45 -1.62 16.67
C TYR A 133 8.34 -2.87 16.62
N PRO A 134 9.26 -3.04 17.58
CA PRO A 134 10.22 -4.13 17.54
C PRO A 134 9.51 -5.48 17.71
N LEU A 135 9.69 -6.36 16.71
CA LEU A 135 9.29 -7.76 16.78
C LEU A 135 10.55 -8.62 16.63
N ASN A 136 10.64 -9.70 17.41
CA ASN A 136 11.74 -10.64 17.29
C ASN A 136 11.80 -11.16 15.86
N SER A 137 13.00 -11.46 15.36
CA SER A 137 13.12 -12.23 14.12
C SER A 137 12.72 -13.68 14.37
N SER A 138 12.27 -14.34 13.32
CA SER A 138 12.05 -15.77 13.25
C SER A 138 13.19 -16.44 12.52
N THR A 139 13.31 -17.75 12.73
CA THR A 139 14.15 -18.64 11.92
C THR A 139 13.58 -18.82 10.52
N THR A 140 12.28 -18.59 10.32
CA THR A 140 11.66 -18.70 8.99
C THR A 140 11.43 -17.34 8.37
N GLU A 141 11.77 -17.23 7.09
CA GLU A 141 11.65 -16.00 6.33
C GLU A 141 10.18 -15.60 6.10
N THR A 142 9.29 -16.59 5.99
CA THR A 142 7.84 -16.39 5.90
C THR A 142 7.25 -15.74 7.14
N GLU A 143 7.69 -16.13 8.34
CA GLU A 143 7.25 -15.48 9.58
C GLU A 143 7.81 -14.06 9.70
N ASN A 144 9.05 -13.80 9.25
CA ASN A 144 9.60 -12.44 9.21
C ASN A 144 8.78 -11.53 8.28
N PHE A 145 8.29 -12.05 7.15
CA PHE A 145 7.36 -11.31 6.29
C PHE A 145 6.04 -10.96 6.98
N GLN A 146 5.44 -11.93 7.67
CA GLN A 146 4.19 -11.71 8.42
C GLN A 146 4.39 -10.65 9.50
N ARG A 147 5.47 -10.75 10.29
CA ARG A 147 5.84 -9.76 11.31
C ARG A 147 6.10 -8.37 10.72
N PHE A 148 6.73 -8.28 9.54
CA PHE A 148 6.91 -7.00 8.88
C PHE A 148 5.57 -6.38 8.45
N SER A 149 4.62 -7.20 8.00
CA SER A 149 3.26 -6.73 7.73
C SER A 149 2.55 -6.26 9.01
N GLU A 150 2.70 -6.99 10.12
CA GLU A 150 2.17 -6.59 11.43
C GLU A 150 2.74 -5.24 11.92
N GLN A 151 4.03 -4.97 11.68
CA GLN A 151 4.63 -3.67 12.01
C GLN A 151 4.02 -2.52 11.22
N ILE A 152 3.78 -2.73 9.92
CA ILE A 152 3.14 -1.76 9.03
C ILE A 152 1.68 -1.53 9.45
N ASP A 153 0.94 -2.59 9.74
CA ASP A 153 -0.45 -2.49 10.20
C ASP A 153 -0.53 -1.75 11.55
N SER A 154 0.41 -2.02 12.47
CA SER A 154 0.51 -1.28 13.73
C SER A 154 0.79 0.21 13.50
N LEU A 155 1.66 0.54 12.55
CA LEU A 155 2.00 1.94 12.22
C LEU A 155 0.80 2.70 11.62
N LEU A 156 -0.06 2.01 10.88
CA LEU A 156 -1.26 2.60 10.27
C LEU A 156 -2.47 2.61 11.22
N SER A 157 -2.40 1.93 12.35
CA SER A 157 -3.51 1.75 13.31
C SER A 157 -3.69 2.94 14.27
N TYR A 158 -4.11 4.08 13.74
CA TYR A 158 -4.48 5.27 14.54
C TYR A 158 -5.88 5.79 14.19
N SER A 159 -6.46 6.57 15.09
CA SER A 159 -7.81 7.11 14.92
C SER A 159 -7.82 8.25 13.90
N LEU A 160 -8.84 8.29 13.04
CA LEU A 160 -9.02 9.33 12.02
C LEU A 160 -10.10 10.29 12.50
N GLY A 161 -9.75 11.57 12.68
CA GLY A 161 -10.69 12.60 13.13
C GLY A 161 -11.19 13.52 12.02
N SER A 162 -10.60 13.43 10.83
CA SER A 162 -10.88 14.31 9.70
C SER A 162 -10.55 13.65 8.36
N GLN A 163 -11.10 14.18 7.27
CA GLN A 163 -10.74 13.76 5.91
C GLN A 163 -9.24 13.92 5.63
N TRP A 164 -8.60 14.94 6.21
CA TRP A 164 -7.16 15.13 6.06
C TRP A 164 -6.38 13.95 6.67
N ASP A 165 -6.78 13.47 7.86
CA ASP A 165 -6.13 12.31 8.50
C ASP A 165 -6.29 11.06 7.63
N ALA A 166 -7.49 10.83 7.08
CA ALA A 166 -7.77 9.72 6.19
C ALA A 166 -6.91 9.76 4.92
N ASN A 167 -6.73 10.95 4.34
CA ASN A 167 -5.91 11.14 3.15
C ASN A 167 -4.43 10.87 3.42
N ILE A 168 -3.89 11.37 4.55
CA ILE A 168 -2.50 11.06 4.92
C ILE A 168 -2.33 9.56 5.19
N GLN A 169 -3.26 8.93 5.90
CA GLN A 169 -3.19 7.48 6.15
C GLN A 169 -3.17 6.68 4.85
N ALA A 170 -4.02 7.04 3.87
CA ALA A 170 -4.07 6.39 2.57
C ALA A 170 -2.74 6.53 1.80
N TRP A 171 -2.16 7.73 1.79
CA TRP A 171 -0.86 7.94 1.15
C TRP A 171 0.28 7.21 1.85
N LEU A 172 0.30 7.20 3.19
CA LEU A 172 1.26 6.42 3.97
C LEU A 172 1.13 4.93 3.67
N ALA A 173 -0.10 4.40 3.69
CA ALA A 173 -0.36 3.01 3.39
C ALA A 173 0.13 2.63 1.99
N THR A 174 -0.12 3.49 1.00
CA THR A 174 0.35 3.30 -0.37
C THR A 174 1.88 3.21 -0.44
N LYS A 175 2.58 4.17 0.18
CA LYS A 175 4.06 4.18 0.19
C LYS A 175 4.67 3.02 0.97
N LEU A 176 4.05 2.60 2.07
CA LEU A 176 4.50 1.43 2.82
C LEU A 176 4.34 0.14 2.01
N HIS A 177 3.24 -0.01 1.25
CA HIS A 177 3.05 -1.16 0.35
C HIS A 177 4.04 -1.16 -0.82
N GLU A 178 4.33 0.01 -1.42
CA GLU A 178 5.40 0.17 -2.40
C GLU A 178 6.76 -0.28 -1.82
N CYS A 179 7.10 0.18 -0.60
CA CYS A 179 8.33 -0.22 0.08
C CYS A 179 8.41 -1.72 0.32
N LYS A 180 7.30 -2.39 0.69
CA LYS A 180 7.26 -3.86 0.82
C LYS A 180 7.66 -4.54 -0.49
N VAL A 181 7.10 -4.08 -1.61
CA VAL A 181 7.43 -4.62 -2.94
C VAL A 181 8.91 -4.45 -3.24
N GLU A 182 9.46 -3.25 -3.04
CA GLU A 182 10.87 -2.97 -3.33
C GLU A 182 11.83 -3.76 -2.45
N ILE A 183 11.54 -3.87 -1.14
CA ILE A 183 12.34 -4.67 -0.21
C ILE A 183 12.40 -6.13 -0.67
N TYR A 184 11.25 -6.74 -0.99
CA TYR A 184 11.23 -8.14 -1.43
C TYR A 184 11.80 -8.35 -2.83
N ASN A 185 11.65 -7.35 -3.71
CA ASN A 185 12.32 -7.37 -5.00
C ASN A 185 13.85 -7.35 -4.84
N ASN A 186 14.40 -6.46 -4.02
CA ASN A 186 15.84 -6.39 -3.74
C ASN A 186 16.38 -7.68 -3.15
N ARG A 187 15.63 -8.32 -2.25
CA ARG A 187 16.03 -9.61 -1.66
C ARG A 187 16.02 -10.75 -2.67
N LEU A 188 15.09 -10.72 -3.62
CA LEU A 188 15.08 -11.64 -4.74
C LEU A 188 16.22 -11.36 -5.72
N LEU A 189 16.64 -10.11 -5.88
CA LEU A 189 17.77 -9.70 -6.72
C LEU A 189 19.14 -9.80 -6.02
N ASP A 190 19.18 -10.29 -4.78
CA ASP A 190 20.43 -10.50 -4.04
C ASP A 190 21.37 -11.48 -4.77
N CYS A 191 22.67 -11.38 -4.49
CA CYS A 191 23.74 -12.09 -5.20
C CYS A 191 23.62 -13.62 -5.14
N ASN A 192 22.85 -14.15 -4.21
CA ASN A 192 22.62 -15.59 -4.04
C ASN A 192 21.58 -16.17 -5.02
N ASN A 193 20.85 -15.33 -5.78
CA ASN A 193 19.89 -15.80 -6.77
C ASN A 193 20.53 -15.91 -8.17
N GLU A 194 20.67 -17.13 -8.67
CA GLU A 194 21.20 -17.41 -10.02
C GLU A 194 20.33 -16.85 -11.15
N PHE A 195 19.06 -16.54 -10.88
CA PHE A 195 18.11 -15.99 -11.85
C PHE A 195 17.97 -14.46 -11.77
N LYS A 196 18.80 -13.77 -10.99
CA LYS A 196 18.67 -12.32 -10.79
C LYS A 196 18.69 -11.53 -12.10
N ASP A 197 19.57 -11.89 -13.04
CA ASP A 197 19.76 -11.12 -14.28
C ASP A 197 18.50 -11.14 -15.17
N ILE A 198 17.78 -12.27 -15.20
CA ILE A 198 16.53 -12.39 -15.96
C ILE A 198 15.36 -11.72 -15.24
N LEU A 199 15.42 -11.60 -13.91
CA LEU A 199 14.39 -10.97 -13.09
C LEU A 199 14.50 -9.43 -13.09
N ILE A 200 15.70 -8.87 -13.31
CA ILE A 200 15.89 -7.41 -13.45
C ILE A 200 15.04 -6.85 -14.59
N ALA A 201 15.12 -7.46 -15.79
CA ALA A 201 14.37 -6.99 -16.95
C ALA A 201 12.84 -7.05 -16.72
N GLU A 202 12.38 -8.09 -16.03
CA GLU A 202 10.98 -8.25 -15.65
C GLU A 202 10.51 -7.20 -14.65
N HIS A 203 11.34 -6.88 -13.65
CA HIS A 203 11.03 -5.84 -12.68
C HIS A 203 11.02 -4.44 -13.32
N CYS A 204 11.97 -4.14 -14.21
CA CYS A 204 11.95 -2.88 -14.98
C CYS A 204 10.66 -2.73 -15.80
N ALA A 205 10.20 -3.81 -16.45
CA ALA A 205 8.94 -3.78 -17.19
C ALA A 205 7.72 -3.62 -16.27
N TRP A 206 7.76 -4.17 -15.05
CA TRP A 206 6.72 -3.94 -14.04
C TRP A 206 6.69 -2.46 -13.59
N LYS A 207 7.84 -1.82 -13.36
CA LYS A 207 7.92 -0.40 -13.01
C LYS A 207 7.31 0.49 -14.08
N GLU A 208 7.62 0.25 -15.35
CA GLU A 208 6.99 1.00 -16.45
C GLU A 208 5.46 0.77 -16.54
N TYR A 209 5.00 -0.44 -16.20
CA TYR A 209 3.57 -0.72 -16.11
C TYR A 209 2.92 0.01 -14.94
N GLU A 210 3.57 0.04 -13.78
CA GLU A 210 3.11 0.77 -12.60
C GLU A 210 3.02 2.27 -12.87
N GLU A 211 4.01 2.86 -13.55
CA GLU A 211 3.94 4.25 -14.03
C GLU A 211 2.73 4.50 -14.93
N ALA A 212 2.40 3.55 -15.82
CA ALA A 212 1.23 3.66 -16.69
C ALA A 212 -0.11 3.57 -15.94
N LEU A 213 -0.14 2.93 -14.76
CA LEU A 213 -1.33 2.84 -13.92
C LEU A 213 -1.71 4.20 -13.30
N HIS A 214 -0.78 5.14 -13.14
CA HIS A 214 -1.10 6.51 -12.72
C HIS A 214 -2.11 7.17 -13.66
N ASP A 215 -1.88 7.02 -14.97
CA ASP A 215 -2.76 7.57 -16.00
C ASP A 215 -4.16 6.93 -15.96
N ILE A 216 -4.25 5.63 -15.65
CA ILE A 216 -5.53 4.94 -15.44
C ILE A 216 -6.23 5.47 -14.20
N CYS A 217 -5.50 5.57 -13.08
CA CYS A 217 -6.05 6.05 -11.82
C CYS A 217 -6.61 7.47 -11.99
N ASP A 218 -5.86 8.37 -12.60
CA ASP A 218 -6.27 9.75 -12.80
C ASP A 218 -7.47 9.87 -13.73
N LYS A 219 -7.48 9.16 -14.86
CA LYS A 219 -8.46 9.37 -15.94
C LYS A 219 -9.70 8.49 -15.88
N LEU A 220 -9.63 7.34 -15.21
CA LEU A 220 -10.71 6.34 -15.16
C LEU A 220 -11.21 6.03 -13.74
N VAL A 221 -10.42 6.31 -12.70
CA VAL A 221 -10.80 5.99 -11.32
C VAL A 221 -11.19 7.25 -10.54
N VAL A 222 -10.34 8.27 -10.57
CA VAL A 222 -10.46 9.46 -9.72
C VAL A 222 -11.10 10.64 -10.45
N GLY A 223 -10.72 10.89 -11.71
CA GLY A 223 -11.15 12.07 -12.45
C GLY A 223 -10.31 13.32 -12.14
N LYS A 224 -10.51 14.38 -12.92
CA LYS A 224 -9.64 15.58 -12.95
C LYS A 224 -9.71 16.39 -11.66
N HIS A 225 -10.85 16.41 -11.00
CA HIS A 225 -11.06 17.15 -9.76
C HIS A 225 -11.09 16.28 -8.50
N GLY A 226 -11.25 14.95 -8.65
CA GLY A 226 -11.02 13.92 -7.63
C GLY A 226 -11.82 13.98 -6.32
N GLY A 227 -12.46 15.11 -6.02
CA GLY A 227 -13.09 15.37 -4.73
C GLY A 227 -12.13 15.20 -3.55
N SER A 228 -12.69 15.25 -2.33
CA SER A 228 -11.93 15.02 -1.12
C SER A 228 -11.57 13.55 -0.88
N GLY A 229 -12.22 12.63 -1.61
CA GLY A 229 -12.01 11.18 -1.55
C GLY A 229 -10.95 10.63 -2.51
N ALA A 230 -10.44 11.45 -3.44
CA ALA A 230 -9.40 11.04 -4.39
C ALA A 230 -8.20 10.31 -3.75
N PRO A 231 -7.61 10.78 -2.64
CA PRO A 231 -6.48 10.09 -2.01
C PRO A 231 -6.78 8.67 -1.55
N LEU A 232 -8.01 8.41 -1.09
CA LEU A 232 -8.44 7.08 -0.66
C LEU A 232 -8.59 6.16 -1.87
N ALA A 233 -9.27 6.63 -2.91
CA ALA A 233 -9.46 5.92 -4.16
C ALA A 233 -8.11 5.55 -4.81
N TYR A 234 -7.23 6.53 -4.88
CA TYR A 234 -5.86 6.38 -5.36
C TYR A 234 -5.09 5.35 -4.53
N GLY A 235 -5.19 5.45 -3.20
CA GLY A 235 -4.52 4.51 -2.30
C GLY A 235 -5.00 3.08 -2.47
N GLU A 236 -6.32 2.85 -2.50
CA GLU A 236 -6.89 1.51 -2.69
C GLU A 236 -6.47 0.89 -4.04
N PHE A 237 -6.45 1.69 -5.10
CA PHE A 237 -6.05 1.24 -6.43
C PHE A 237 -4.59 0.76 -6.47
N PHE A 238 -3.66 1.56 -5.92
CA PHE A 238 -2.24 1.22 -5.92
C PHE A 238 -1.87 0.17 -4.88
N ILE A 239 -2.49 0.17 -3.69
CA ILE A 239 -2.29 -0.87 -2.67
C ILE A 239 -2.65 -2.23 -3.26
N GLU A 240 -3.77 -2.37 -3.98
CA GLU A 240 -4.07 -3.65 -4.62
C GLU A 240 -3.00 -4.05 -5.64
N SER A 241 -2.53 -3.11 -6.48
CA SER A 241 -1.45 -3.38 -7.45
C SER A 241 -0.18 -3.90 -6.75
N TYR A 242 0.21 -3.25 -5.66
CA TYR A 242 1.38 -3.65 -4.86
C TYR A 242 1.19 -5.00 -4.17
N GLU A 243 0.03 -5.26 -3.58
CA GLU A 243 -0.29 -6.56 -2.98
C GLU A 243 -0.20 -7.70 -4.00
N GLN A 244 -0.70 -7.49 -5.23
CA GLN A 244 -0.60 -8.49 -6.28
C GLN A 244 0.84 -8.73 -6.73
N ARG A 245 1.64 -7.67 -6.86
CA ARG A 245 3.08 -7.82 -7.13
C ARG A 245 3.77 -8.55 -5.98
N LEU A 246 3.44 -8.23 -4.74
CA LEU A 246 4.04 -8.80 -3.55
C LEU A 246 3.76 -10.30 -3.42
N ILE A 247 2.52 -10.75 -3.65
CA ILE A 247 2.19 -12.19 -3.68
C ILE A 247 3.07 -12.92 -4.70
N SER A 248 3.19 -12.36 -5.92
CA SER A 248 4.02 -12.93 -6.99
C SER A 248 5.50 -13.01 -6.62
N LEU A 249 6.04 -11.99 -5.95
CA LEU A 249 7.42 -11.96 -5.45
C LEU A 249 7.65 -12.98 -4.34
N LEU A 250 6.73 -13.05 -3.37
CA LEU A 250 6.85 -13.92 -2.19
C LEU A 250 6.73 -15.39 -2.55
N ASP A 251 5.76 -15.76 -3.39
CA ASP A 251 5.60 -17.15 -3.85
C ASP A 251 6.90 -17.66 -4.48
N TYR A 252 7.53 -16.84 -5.32
CA TYR A 252 8.80 -17.17 -5.96
C TYR A 252 9.95 -17.22 -4.95
N TYR A 253 10.09 -16.17 -4.14
CA TYR A 253 11.14 -16.06 -3.14
C TYR A 253 11.13 -17.22 -2.13
N PHE A 254 9.96 -17.59 -1.62
CA PHE A 254 9.83 -18.72 -0.70
C PHE A 254 10.03 -20.07 -1.38
N THR A 255 9.66 -20.23 -2.66
CA THR A 255 9.97 -21.47 -3.40
C THR A 255 11.46 -21.64 -3.63
N LEU A 256 12.22 -20.55 -3.80
CA LEU A 256 13.69 -20.62 -3.86
C LEU A 256 14.31 -21.12 -2.55
N GLY A 257 13.76 -20.70 -1.40
CA GLY A 257 14.23 -21.09 -0.07
C GLY A 257 13.70 -22.43 0.43
N ASP A 258 12.51 -22.85 -0.03
CA ASP A 258 11.83 -24.07 0.36
C ASP A 258 11.12 -24.72 -0.84
N SER A 259 11.69 -25.82 -1.33
CA SER A 259 11.14 -26.59 -2.45
C SER A 259 9.74 -27.20 -2.19
N ASN A 260 9.30 -27.26 -0.93
CA ASN A 260 7.96 -27.76 -0.56
C ASN A 260 6.90 -26.65 -0.48
N TYR A 261 7.31 -25.38 -0.62
CA TYR A 261 6.40 -24.24 -0.59
C TYR A 261 5.24 -24.44 -1.56
N GLN A 262 4.02 -24.17 -1.08
CA GLN A 262 2.82 -24.21 -1.90
C GLN A 262 2.28 -22.80 -2.09
N PRO A 263 2.14 -22.32 -3.33
CA PRO A 263 1.49 -21.05 -3.62
C PRO A 263 0.09 -21.01 -3.02
N THR A 264 -0.27 -19.83 -2.52
CA THR A 264 -1.52 -19.60 -1.77
C THR A 264 -2.77 -19.64 -2.65
N GLU A 265 -2.66 -19.21 -3.91
CA GLU A 265 -3.78 -19.10 -4.85
C GLU A 265 -3.55 -19.92 -6.13
N ARG A 266 -4.55 -20.72 -6.55
CA ARG A 266 -4.54 -21.45 -7.82
C ARG A 266 -5.86 -21.30 -8.54
N HIS A 267 -5.79 -20.79 -9.77
CA HIS A 267 -6.95 -20.55 -10.62
C HIS A 267 -6.82 -21.24 -11.98
N ARG A 268 -7.95 -21.36 -12.69
CA ARG A 268 -7.95 -21.77 -14.09
C ARG A 268 -7.07 -20.84 -14.92
N VAL A 269 -6.44 -21.41 -15.94
CA VAL A 269 -5.55 -20.67 -16.84
C VAL A 269 -6.32 -19.56 -17.54
N ILE A 270 -5.79 -18.34 -17.47
CA ILE A 270 -6.29 -17.14 -18.14
C ILE A 270 -5.47 -16.91 -19.41
N PRO A 271 -6.04 -17.14 -20.61
CA PRO A 271 -5.35 -16.85 -21.86
C PRO A 271 -5.20 -15.35 -22.09
N ASP A 272 -4.11 -14.91 -22.71
CA ASP A 272 -3.88 -13.48 -23.04
C ASP A 272 -5.03 -12.89 -23.88
N LYS A 273 -5.56 -13.68 -24.82
CA LYS A 273 -6.73 -13.32 -25.64
C LYS A 273 -7.97 -12.94 -24.82
N MET A 274 -8.11 -13.45 -23.60
CA MET A 274 -9.24 -13.13 -22.73
C MET A 274 -9.08 -11.73 -22.12
N VAL A 275 -7.86 -11.38 -21.72
CA VAL A 275 -7.51 -10.03 -21.24
C VAL A 275 -7.65 -9.02 -22.39
N HIS A 276 -7.12 -9.34 -23.58
CA HIS A 276 -7.26 -8.48 -24.76
C HIS A 276 -8.71 -8.28 -25.19
N ARG A 277 -9.55 -9.32 -25.12
CA ARG A 277 -10.98 -9.18 -25.36
C ARG A 277 -11.62 -8.21 -24.37
N ALA A 278 -11.34 -8.35 -23.08
CA ALA A 278 -11.88 -7.45 -22.07
C ALA A 278 -11.47 -6.00 -22.30
N TYR A 279 -10.24 -5.74 -22.76
CA TYR A 279 -9.84 -4.40 -23.19
C TYR A 279 -10.66 -3.89 -24.37
N SER A 280 -10.84 -4.71 -25.41
CA SER A 280 -11.66 -4.36 -26.58
C SER A 280 -13.08 -4.00 -26.16
N ASP A 281 -13.70 -4.84 -25.33
CA ASP A 281 -15.06 -4.62 -24.83
C ASP A 281 -15.14 -3.32 -24.02
N PHE A 282 -14.09 -2.97 -23.27
CA PHE A 282 -14.06 -1.72 -22.50
C PHE A 282 -13.88 -0.49 -23.41
N PHE A 283 -13.04 -0.56 -24.44
CA PHE A 283 -12.90 0.52 -25.43
C PHE A 283 -14.24 0.89 -26.08
N ASP A 284 -15.06 -0.12 -26.40
CA ASP A 284 -16.35 0.07 -27.06
C ASP A 284 -17.38 0.78 -26.16
N VAL A 285 -17.18 0.83 -24.85
CA VAL A 285 -18.13 1.40 -23.89
C VAL A 285 -17.70 2.77 -23.34
N ILE A 286 -16.45 3.19 -23.50
CA ILE A 286 -15.95 4.52 -23.07
C ILE A 286 -16.48 5.64 -24.02
N ASN A 287 -17.79 5.69 -24.26
CA ASN A 287 -18.42 6.57 -25.27
C ASN A 287 -19.24 7.72 -24.69
N SER A 288 -19.34 7.87 -23.36
CA SER A 288 -20.09 8.96 -22.73
C SER A 288 -19.22 10.18 -22.43
N GLY A 289 -19.53 11.32 -23.04
CA GLY A 289 -18.87 12.62 -22.79
C GLY A 289 -19.31 13.34 -21.52
N TYR A 290 -19.90 12.63 -20.54
CA TYR A 290 -20.40 13.21 -19.28
C TYR A 290 -19.32 13.32 -18.19
N GLU A 291 -18.04 13.34 -18.59
CA GLU A 291 -16.91 13.21 -17.69
C GLU A 291 -15.83 14.27 -17.97
N GLU A 292 -15.04 14.57 -16.94
CA GLU A 292 -14.05 15.67 -16.92
C GLU A 292 -12.86 15.48 -17.87
N TYR A 293 -12.61 14.23 -18.32
CA TYR A 293 -11.64 13.86 -19.35
C TYR A 293 -12.35 13.42 -20.63
N SER A 294 -11.75 13.76 -21.78
CA SER A 294 -12.29 13.36 -23.08
C SER A 294 -12.23 11.85 -23.28
N VAL A 295 -13.09 11.34 -24.19
CA VAL A 295 -13.07 9.93 -24.60
C VAL A 295 -11.68 9.55 -25.12
N GLU A 296 -11.05 10.42 -25.91
CA GLU A 296 -9.71 10.20 -26.46
C GLU A 296 -8.64 10.10 -25.37
N GLU A 297 -8.71 10.94 -24.33
CA GLU A 297 -7.77 10.91 -23.20
C GLU A 297 -7.85 9.59 -22.44
N LYS A 298 -9.07 9.12 -22.16
CA LYS A 298 -9.30 7.83 -21.48
C LYS A 298 -8.90 6.64 -22.35
N GLN A 299 -9.24 6.66 -23.64
CA GLN A 299 -8.81 5.64 -24.58
C GLN A 299 -7.28 5.61 -24.71
N CYS A 300 -6.61 6.76 -24.66
CA CYS A 300 -5.16 6.84 -24.65
C CYS A 300 -4.57 6.16 -23.40
N ALA A 301 -5.11 6.46 -22.22
CA ALA A 301 -4.70 5.82 -20.97
C ALA A 301 -4.89 4.29 -21.03
N LEU A 302 -6.06 3.82 -21.48
CA LEU A 302 -6.35 2.39 -21.60
C LEU A 302 -5.47 1.68 -22.65
N LYS A 303 -5.12 2.36 -23.76
CA LYS A 303 -4.15 1.85 -24.74
C LYS A 303 -2.75 1.73 -24.15
N ASN A 304 -2.31 2.73 -23.38
CA ASN A 304 -1.00 2.69 -22.73
C ASN A 304 -0.94 1.58 -21.67
N ASP A 305 -1.98 1.46 -20.84
CA ASP A 305 -2.12 0.38 -19.86
C ASP A 305 -2.01 -1.01 -20.51
N MET A 306 -2.76 -1.26 -21.59
CA MET A 306 -2.66 -2.52 -22.34
C MET A 306 -1.26 -2.73 -22.92
N ARG A 307 -0.62 -1.69 -23.47
CA ARG A 307 0.73 -1.77 -24.06
C ARG A 307 1.78 -2.15 -23.02
N PHE A 308 1.78 -1.51 -21.86
CA PHE A 308 2.75 -1.78 -20.81
C PHE A 308 2.46 -3.10 -20.09
N TRP A 309 1.18 -3.46 -19.95
CA TRP A 309 0.79 -4.80 -19.51
C TRP A 309 1.37 -5.89 -20.43
N ASP A 310 1.22 -5.74 -21.75
CA ASP A 310 1.75 -6.69 -22.72
C ASP A 310 3.28 -6.77 -22.70
N LYS A 311 3.95 -5.62 -22.52
CA LYS A 311 5.41 -5.56 -22.34
C LYS A 311 5.82 -6.36 -21.10
N TRP A 312 5.17 -6.13 -19.96
CA TRP A 312 5.46 -6.86 -18.73
C TRP A 312 5.20 -8.37 -18.87
N MET A 313 4.04 -8.77 -19.43
CA MET A 313 3.72 -10.17 -19.68
C MET A 313 4.71 -10.83 -20.66
N ALA A 314 5.29 -10.08 -21.60
CA ALA A 314 6.34 -10.58 -22.49
C ALA A 314 7.64 -10.87 -21.74
N GLU A 315 8.10 -9.98 -20.86
CA GLU A 315 9.27 -10.24 -20.02
C GLU A 315 9.03 -11.43 -19.09
N ARG A 316 7.84 -11.54 -18.49
CA ARG A 316 7.49 -12.71 -17.67
C ARG A 316 7.55 -14.02 -18.46
N ARG A 317 7.12 -14.05 -19.73
CA ARG A 317 7.27 -15.23 -20.60
C ARG A 317 8.74 -15.59 -20.85
N LYS A 318 9.64 -14.60 -21.01
CA LYS A 318 11.08 -14.84 -21.17
C LYS A 318 11.72 -15.41 -19.90
N VAL A 319 11.32 -14.91 -18.73
CA VAL A 319 11.75 -15.46 -17.43
C VAL A 319 11.28 -16.90 -17.30
N SER A 320 9.98 -17.13 -17.50
CA SER A 320 9.34 -18.45 -17.43
C SER A 320 9.98 -19.50 -18.35
N ALA A 321 10.52 -19.11 -19.51
CA ALA A 321 11.20 -20.02 -20.44
C ALA A 321 12.58 -20.49 -19.94
N GLN A 322 13.18 -19.75 -19.01
CA GLN A 322 14.53 -20.01 -18.47
C GLN A 322 14.49 -20.67 -17.09
N LEU A 323 13.35 -20.63 -16.40
CA LEU A 323 13.20 -21.25 -15.09
C LEU A 323 13.09 -22.79 -15.18
N PRO A 324 13.81 -23.54 -14.33
CA PRO A 324 13.63 -24.97 -14.21
C PRO A 324 12.39 -25.32 -13.38
N MET A 325 11.95 -26.58 -13.44
CA MET A 325 10.96 -27.11 -12.50
C MET A 325 11.61 -27.32 -11.11
N PRO A 326 10.91 -27.07 -9.99
CA PRO A 326 9.50 -26.65 -9.88
C PRO A 326 9.27 -25.13 -9.94
N LEU A 327 10.32 -24.31 -9.93
CA LEU A 327 10.23 -22.84 -9.90
C LEU A 327 9.36 -22.27 -11.02
N LYS A 328 9.53 -22.80 -12.24
CA LYS A 328 8.71 -22.45 -13.39
C LYS A 328 7.21 -22.59 -13.13
N LYS A 329 6.79 -23.66 -12.48
CA LYS A 329 5.37 -23.93 -12.18
C LYS A 329 4.80 -22.88 -11.24
N VAL A 330 5.57 -22.50 -10.21
CA VAL A 330 5.16 -21.45 -9.26
C VAL A 330 5.09 -20.11 -9.98
N TYR A 331 6.13 -19.76 -10.74
CA TYR A 331 6.18 -18.51 -11.49
C TYR A 331 5.04 -18.37 -12.53
N ASP A 332 4.72 -19.45 -13.24
CA ASP A 332 3.61 -19.50 -14.19
C ASP A 332 2.26 -19.35 -13.48
N ASN A 333 2.10 -19.91 -12.29
CA ASN A 333 0.91 -19.72 -11.45
C ASN A 333 0.77 -18.26 -10.99
N CYS A 334 1.84 -17.64 -10.49
CA CYS A 334 1.83 -16.22 -10.11
C CYS A 334 1.46 -15.33 -11.31
N THR A 335 1.99 -15.64 -12.49
CA THR A 335 1.65 -14.95 -13.74
C THR A 335 0.17 -15.10 -14.09
N ASN A 336 -0.41 -16.29 -13.85
CA ASN A 336 -1.84 -16.52 -14.05
C ASN A 336 -2.71 -15.70 -13.09
N ASN A 337 -2.31 -15.60 -11.81
CA ASN A 337 -3.03 -14.82 -10.81
C ASN A 337 -3.01 -13.32 -11.14
N LEU A 338 -1.87 -12.80 -11.63
CA LEU A 338 -1.78 -11.43 -12.15
C LEU A 338 -2.79 -11.19 -13.30
N LYS A 339 -2.86 -12.10 -14.28
CA LYS A 339 -3.83 -12.01 -15.39
C LYS A 339 -5.26 -12.05 -14.91
N ARG A 340 -5.57 -12.91 -13.94
CA ARG A 340 -6.89 -13.01 -13.33
C ARG A 340 -7.33 -11.68 -12.72
N ARG A 341 -6.46 -11.05 -11.94
CA ARG A 341 -6.73 -9.77 -11.27
C ARG A 341 -6.91 -8.65 -12.28
N LYS A 342 -6.03 -8.57 -13.28
CA LYS A 342 -6.17 -7.61 -14.37
C LYS A 342 -7.49 -7.76 -15.12
N LEU A 343 -7.91 -9.01 -15.34
CA LEU A 343 -9.19 -9.30 -15.97
C LEU A 343 -10.37 -8.85 -15.12
N ILE A 344 -10.34 -9.05 -13.80
CA ILE A 344 -11.36 -8.50 -12.87
C ILE A 344 -11.41 -6.98 -13.01
N GLN A 345 -10.26 -6.30 -12.94
CA GLN A 345 -10.18 -4.84 -13.00
C GLN A 345 -10.80 -4.27 -14.28
N ILE A 346 -10.43 -4.81 -15.44
CA ILE A 346 -10.93 -4.35 -16.75
C ILE A 346 -12.42 -4.67 -16.90
N LYS A 347 -12.87 -5.89 -16.54
CA LYS A 347 -14.29 -6.28 -16.62
C LYS A 347 -15.17 -5.43 -15.70
N SER A 348 -14.66 -5.07 -14.53
CA SER A 348 -15.31 -4.13 -13.59
C SER A 348 -15.12 -2.67 -13.97
N ARG A 349 -14.48 -2.36 -15.11
CA ARG A 349 -14.23 -0.99 -15.61
C ARG A 349 -13.49 -0.09 -14.61
N TYR A 350 -12.72 -0.69 -13.71
CA TYR A 350 -12.09 -0.04 -12.55
C TYR A 350 -13.06 0.64 -11.57
N TRP A 351 -14.37 0.37 -11.62
CA TRP A 351 -15.39 0.96 -10.74
C TRP A 351 -15.43 0.39 -9.31
N GLY A 352 -14.32 -0.20 -8.84
CA GLY A 352 -14.18 -0.78 -7.49
C GLY A 352 -13.20 -0.03 -6.59
N TYR A 353 -12.64 1.08 -7.07
CA TYR A 353 -11.56 1.82 -6.41
C TYR A 353 -11.90 3.29 -6.19
N GLY A 354 -13.13 3.72 -6.47
CA GLY A 354 -13.45 5.13 -6.64
C GLY A 354 -14.80 5.55 -6.08
N ILE A 355 -15.13 6.81 -6.34
CA ILE A 355 -16.43 7.43 -6.00
C ILE A 355 -17.46 6.96 -7.03
N CYS A 356 -17.97 5.75 -6.84
CA CYS A 356 -19.09 5.21 -7.61
C CYS A 356 -20.30 5.01 -6.70
N SER A 357 -21.48 4.94 -7.30
CA SER A 357 -22.72 4.73 -6.55
C SER A 357 -22.76 3.32 -5.95
N SER A 358 -23.51 3.14 -4.86
CA SER A 358 -23.75 1.80 -4.29
C SER A 358 -24.35 0.83 -5.31
N PHE A 359 -25.11 1.35 -6.28
CA PHE A 359 -25.68 0.58 -7.39
C PHE A 359 -24.59 0.03 -8.33
N GLU A 360 -23.60 0.85 -8.69
CA GLU A 360 -22.49 0.43 -9.55
C GLU A 360 -21.58 -0.58 -8.82
N LEU A 361 -21.40 -0.43 -7.51
CA LEU A 361 -20.67 -1.40 -6.68
C LEU A 361 -21.35 -2.79 -6.67
N ASP A 362 -22.67 -2.86 -6.75
CA ASP A 362 -23.38 -4.14 -6.85
C ASP A 362 -23.24 -4.79 -8.25
N CYS A 363 -22.82 -4.02 -9.26
CA CYS A 363 -22.62 -4.51 -10.62
C CYS A 363 -21.24 -5.17 -10.81
N ILE A 364 -20.21 -4.70 -10.11
CA ILE A 364 -18.82 -5.12 -10.36
C ILE A 364 -18.51 -6.54 -9.87
N LEU A 365 -17.44 -7.14 -10.40
CA LEU A 365 -16.89 -8.39 -9.89
C LEU A 365 -16.22 -8.16 -8.54
N LYS A 366 -16.53 -9.02 -7.57
CA LYS A 366 -15.81 -9.09 -6.31
C LYS A 366 -14.41 -9.67 -6.52
N LYS A 367 -13.46 -9.27 -5.66
CA LYS A 367 -12.07 -9.74 -5.71
C LYS A 367 -11.96 -11.26 -5.51
N ASP A 368 -12.88 -11.87 -4.78
CA ASP A 368 -12.96 -13.30 -4.47
C ASP A 368 -13.95 -14.08 -5.36
N CYS A 369 -14.39 -13.49 -6.48
CA CYS A 369 -15.29 -14.17 -7.44
C CYS A 369 -14.74 -15.52 -7.89
N SER A 370 -15.63 -16.47 -8.21
CA SER A 370 -15.19 -17.76 -8.78
C SER A 370 -14.69 -17.62 -10.21
N ASP A 371 -13.96 -18.63 -10.70
CA ASP A 371 -13.51 -18.64 -12.09
C ASP A 371 -14.70 -18.75 -13.06
N GLU A 372 -15.74 -19.49 -12.71
CA GLU A 372 -17.00 -19.52 -13.46
C GLU A 372 -17.61 -18.13 -13.58
N GLU A 373 -17.75 -17.41 -12.45
CA GLU A 373 -18.32 -16.08 -12.42
C GLU A 373 -17.50 -15.13 -13.29
N LEU A 374 -16.18 -15.09 -13.11
CA LEU A 374 -15.27 -14.28 -13.90
C LEU A 374 -15.43 -14.54 -15.40
N PHE A 375 -15.59 -15.80 -15.81
CA PHE A 375 -15.62 -16.18 -17.22
C PHE A 375 -16.96 -15.86 -17.88
N SER A 376 -18.07 -16.02 -17.15
CA SER A 376 -19.41 -15.66 -17.65
C SER A 376 -19.77 -14.19 -17.47
N TYR A 377 -18.98 -13.43 -16.71
CA TYR A 377 -19.32 -12.06 -16.37
C TYR A 377 -19.36 -11.13 -17.58
N ASP A 378 -20.46 -10.40 -17.67
CA ASP A 378 -20.69 -9.26 -18.54
C ASP A 378 -21.29 -8.11 -17.71
N TYR A 379 -20.63 -6.95 -17.74
CA TYR A 379 -21.03 -5.80 -16.91
C TYR A 379 -22.44 -5.31 -17.28
N GLN A 380 -22.73 -5.18 -18.58
CA GLN A 380 -23.98 -4.58 -19.05
C GLN A 380 -25.19 -5.44 -18.67
N THR A 381 -25.09 -6.75 -18.86
CA THR A 381 -26.13 -7.71 -18.45
C THR A 381 -26.43 -7.62 -16.96
N ARG A 382 -25.40 -7.44 -16.12
CA ARG A 382 -25.57 -7.31 -14.66
C ARG A 382 -26.23 -5.98 -14.27
N TYR A 383 -25.79 -4.90 -14.91
CA TYR A 383 -26.35 -3.56 -14.74
C TYR A 383 -27.84 -3.52 -15.12
N ASP A 384 -28.19 -4.04 -16.30
CA ASP A 384 -29.57 -4.09 -16.79
C ASP A 384 -30.47 -4.94 -15.89
N ALA A 385 -29.96 -6.04 -15.35
CA ALA A 385 -30.70 -6.89 -14.42
C ALA A 385 -31.01 -6.19 -13.08
N LEU A 386 -30.18 -5.25 -12.66
CA LEU A 386 -30.39 -4.47 -11.43
C LEU A 386 -31.35 -3.29 -11.63
N LEU A 387 -31.49 -2.76 -12.84
CA LEU A 387 -32.47 -1.71 -13.17
C LEU A 387 -33.93 -2.19 -13.16
N ILE A 388 -34.15 -3.51 -13.26
CA ILE A 388 -35.49 -4.13 -13.34
C ILE A 388 -36.02 -4.50 -11.93
N LYS A 389 -35.19 -4.42 -10.89
CA LYS A 389 -35.58 -4.62 -9.49
C LYS A 389 -36.00 -3.31 -8.84
#